data_AF-A0AAU3BPM7-F1
#
_entry.id   AF-A0AAU3BPM7-F1
#
_cell.length_a   1.000
_cell.length_b   1.000
_cell.length_c   1.000
_cell.angle_alpha   90.00
_cell.angle_beta   90.00
_cell.angle_gamma   90.00
#
_symmetry.space_group_name_H-M   'P 1'
#
loop_
_entity.id
_entity.type
_entity.pdbx_description
1 polymer ?
#
loop_
_entity_poly.entity_id
_entity_poly.type
_entity_poly.pdbx_seq_one_letter_code
_entity_poly.pdbx_strand_id
1 'polypeptide(L)'
;MELPGDPSNIAVLVAAFPACLADDVQSVLKVMPEARHAPVGPFEIEVRGETVAIPARLYNEEPAVGSERSLTGTQQVILHCLYSRHHDGHVRQRHLERVLASSEPWVVPFVMQPAGEYVLEILHVIASGLAELAVPGSAQCRRYGEFIARNPAFFARTERRVVSYWSVYYRWKYPVFGTYPGCALLDAFRSAASHHTGTRWPRNTPSSLAGGVDGFV
;
A
#
# COMPACT_ATOMS: atom_id res chain seq x y z
N MET A 1 19.83 -22.46 -0.39
CA MET A 1 20.44 -21.94 -1.62
C MET A 1 19.41 -22.18 -2.71
N GLU A 2 18.51 -21.23 -2.92
CA GLU A 2 17.46 -21.32 -3.95
C GLU A 2 17.95 -20.62 -5.21
N LEU A 3 17.71 -21.25 -6.36
CA LEU A 3 18.22 -20.83 -7.66
C LEU A 3 17.36 -19.69 -8.24
N PRO A 4 17.96 -18.78 -9.03
CA PRO A 4 17.20 -17.77 -9.77
C PRO A 4 16.21 -18.44 -10.74
N GLY A 5 14.97 -17.95 -10.76
CA GLY A 5 13.89 -18.45 -11.62
C GLY A 5 12.97 -19.52 -11.02
N ASP A 6 12.94 -19.70 -9.70
CA ASP A 6 12.02 -20.66 -9.05
C ASP A 6 10.56 -20.44 -9.49
N PRO A 7 9.87 -21.46 -10.06
CA PRO A 7 8.45 -21.42 -10.40
C PRO A 7 7.55 -20.92 -9.24
N SER A 8 7.98 -21.15 -8.00
CA SER A 8 7.35 -20.64 -6.78
C SER A 8 7.26 -19.11 -6.77
N ASN A 9 8.30 -18.41 -7.22
CA ASN A 9 8.32 -16.95 -7.25
C ASN A 9 7.34 -16.39 -8.29
N ILE A 10 7.24 -17.03 -9.45
CA ILE A 10 6.26 -16.65 -10.48
C ILE A 10 4.84 -16.84 -9.95
N ALA A 11 4.57 -17.99 -9.32
CA ALA A 11 3.26 -18.28 -8.73
C ALA A 11 2.86 -17.23 -7.68
N VAL A 12 3.79 -16.79 -6.83
CA VAL A 12 3.56 -15.73 -5.84
C VAL A 12 3.20 -14.40 -6.51
N LEU A 13 3.90 -14.02 -7.59
CA LEU A 13 3.63 -12.75 -8.27
C LEU A 13 2.29 -12.77 -9.04
N VAL A 14 1.92 -13.91 -9.61
CA VAL A 14 0.59 -14.10 -10.23
C VAL A 14 -0.51 -14.03 -9.17
N ALA A 15 -0.32 -14.68 -8.03
CA ALA A 15 -1.28 -14.69 -6.92
C ALA A 15 -1.46 -13.31 -6.26
N ALA A 16 -0.61 -12.32 -6.55
CA ALA A 16 -0.74 -10.97 -6.03
C ALA A 16 -1.89 -10.16 -6.66
N PHE A 17 -2.55 -10.71 -7.68
CA PHE A 17 -3.64 -10.06 -8.41
C PHE A 17 -4.85 -11.01 -8.53
N PRO A 18 -6.07 -10.47 -8.74
CA PRO A 18 -7.25 -11.28 -9.05
C PRO A 18 -7.01 -12.23 -10.23
N ALA A 19 -7.65 -13.40 -10.21
CA ALA A 19 -7.37 -14.48 -11.16
C ALA A 19 -7.61 -14.07 -12.62
N CYS A 20 -8.55 -13.14 -12.86
CA CYS A 20 -8.82 -12.61 -14.20
C CYS A 20 -7.65 -11.84 -14.83
N LEU A 21 -6.65 -11.43 -14.05
CA LEU A 21 -5.45 -10.73 -14.51
C LEU A 21 -4.25 -11.66 -14.72
N ALA A 22 -4.40 -12.98 -14.54
CA ALA A 22 -3.27 -13.91 -14.59
C ALA A 22 -2.44 -13.79 -15.89
N ASP A 23 -3.10 -13.69 -17.05
CA ASP A 23 -2.41 -13.55 -18.35
C ASP A 23 -1.69 -12.21 -18.50
N ASP A 24 -2.26 -11.13 -17.97
CA ASP A 24 -1.61 -9.82 -17.93
C ASP A 24 -0.40 -9.84 -17.01
N VAL A 25 -0.50 -10.45 -15.83
CA VAL A 25 0.65 -10.60 -14.91
C VAL A 25 1.75 -11.43 -15.57
N GLN A 26 1.42 -12.55 -16.20
CA GLN A 26 2.40 -13.37 -16.94
C GLN A 26 3.09 -12.56 -18.06
N SER A 27 2.37 -11.68 -18.74
CA SER A 27 2.93 -10.78 -19.75
C SER A 27 3.89 -9.76 -19.15
N VAL A 28 3.57 -9.21 -17.98
CA VAL A 28 4.45 -8.31 -17.21
C VAL A 28 5.70 -9.03 -16.73
N LEU A 29 5.58 -10.25 -16.22
CA LEU A 29 6.72 -11.02 -15.71
C LEU A 29 7.76 -11.31 -16.80
N LYS A 30 7.36 -11.43 -18.07
CA LYS A 30 8.29 -11.61 -19.20
C LYS A 30 9.23 -10.43 -19.45
N VAL A 31 8.84 -9.22 -19.02
CA VAL A 31 9.69 -8.01 -19.17
C VAL A 31 10.44 -7.67 -17.88
N MET A 32 10.11 -8.31 -16.77
CA MET A 32 10.80 -8.11 -15.50
C MET A 32 12.10 -8.92 -15.48
N PRO A 33 13.25 -8.29 -15.17
CA PRO A 33 14.49 -9.00 -14.92
C PRO A 33 14.32 -10.03 -13.81
N GLU A 34 15.10 -11.11 -13.84
CA GLU A 34 15.09 -12.10 -12.76
C GLU A 34 15.51 -11.48 -11.43
N ALA A 35 14.88 -11.93 -10.34
CA ALA A 35 15.22 -11.48 -9.01
C ALA A 35 16.48 -12.17 -8.50
N ARG A 36 17.36 -11.42 -7.84
CA ARG A 36 18.52 -11.99 -7.12
C ARG A 36 18.11 -12.72 -5.84
N HIS A 37 16.94 -12.39 -5.32
CA HIS A 37 16.37 -12.95 -4.09
C HIS A 37 14.89 -13.23 -4.28
N ALA A 38 14.40 -14.31 -3.66
CA ALA A 38 12.98 -14.62 -3.63
C ALA A 38 12.19 -13.45 -2.99
N PRO A 39 10.94 -13.20 -3.43
CA PRO A 39 10.07 -12.26 -2.76
C PRO A 39 9.89 -12.63 -1.29
N VAL A 40 9.96 -11.63 -0.40
CA VAL A 40 9.76 -11.89 1.02
C VAL A 40 8.26 -12.02 1.30
N GLY A 41 7.91 -13.16 1.91
CA GLY A 41 6.66 -13.47 2.63
C GLY A 41 5.42 -12.72 2.14
N PRO A 42 4.57 -13.33 1.29
CA PRO A 42 3.33 -12.69 0.93
C PRO A 42 2.41 -12.57 2.14
N PHE A 43 1.55 -11.57 2.12
CA PHE A 43 0.42 -11.48 3.03
C PHE A 43 -0.87 -11.57 2.23
N GLU A 44 -1.83 -12.33 2.77
CA GLU A 44 -3.13 -12.51 2.15
C GLU A 44 -4.05 -11.32 2.46
N ILE A 45 -4.81 -10.92 1.44
CA ILE A 45 -5.76 -9.81 1.54
C ILE A 45 -6.93 -10.07 0.59
N GLU A 46 -8.13 -9.61 0.97
CA GLU A 46 -9.29 -9.71 0.11
C GLU A 46 -9.40 -8.49 -0.82
N VAL A 47 -9.52 -8.75 -2.12
CA VAL A 47 -9.83 -7.77 -3.16
C VAL A 47 -11.06 -8.24 -3.91
N ARG A 48 -12.18 -7.50 -3.80
CA ARG A 48 -13.43 -7.76 -4.54
C ARG A 48 -13.97 -9.19 -4.39
N GLY A 49 -13.78 -9.83 -3.23
CA GLY A 49 -14.24 -11.20 -2.97
C GLY A 49 -13.23 -12.29 -3.31
N GLU A 50 -12.05 -11.93 -3.84
CA GLU A 50 -10.94 -12.85 -4.09
C GLU A 50 -9.81 -12.61 -3.09
N THR A 51 -9.23 -13.69 -2.56
CA THR A 51 -8.00 -13.61 -1.76
C THR A 51 -6.79 -13.55 -2.68
N VAL A 52 -5.98 -12.50 -2.53
CA VAL A 52 -4.71 -12.32 -3.24
C VAL A 52 -3.54 -12.30 -2.26
N ALA A 53 -2.36 -12.71 -2.71
CA ALA A 53 -1.15 -12.86 -1.91
C ALA A 53 -0.11 -11.79 -2.31
N ILE A 54 -0.08 -10.67 -1.58
CA ILE A 54 0.76 -9.51 -1.95
C ILE A 54 2.18 -9.70 -1.41
N PRO A 55 3.24 -9.60 -2.24
CA PRO A 55 4.62 -9.72 -1.77
C PRO A 55 4.99 -8.57 -0.82
N ALA A 56 5.64 -8.89 0.30
CA ALA A 56 6.11 -7.86 1.22
C ALA A 56 7.30 -7.09 0.64
N ARG A 57 8.22 -7.75 -0.08
CA ARG A 57 9.34 -7.09 -0.76
C ARG A 57 9.69 -7.79 -2.07
N LEU A 58 10.07 -7.00 -3.07
CA LEU A 58 10.54 -7.46 -4.38
C LEU A 58 12.00 -7.04 -4.62
N TYR A 59 12.80 -7.91 -5.23
CA TYR A 59 14.23 -7.71 -5.49
C TYR A 59 14.61 -7.80 -6.97
N ASN A 60 13.62 -7.85 -7.87
CA ASN A 60 13.83 -7.74 -9.31
C ASN A 60 14.34 -6.33 -9.61
N GLU A 61 15.43 -6.24 -10.37
CA GLU A 61 15.86 -4.97 -10.97
C GLU A 61 14.75 -4.39 -11.85
N GLU A 62 14.79 -3.09 -12.14
CA GLU A 62 13.82 -2.50 -13.06
C GLU A 62 14.00 -2.98 -14.50
N PRO A 63 12.91 -3.09 -15.29
CA PRO A 63 13.01 -3.44 -16.70
C PRO A 63 13.86 -2.42 -17.46
N ALA A 64 14.49 -2.85 -18.55
CA ALA A 64 15.23 -1.95 -19.40
C ALA A 64 14.34 -0.80 -19.90
N VAL A 65 14.90 0.41 -19.98
CA VAL A 65 14.17 1.61 -20.40
C VAL A 65 13.45 1.37 -21.73
N GLY A 66 12.13 1.59 -21.74
CA GLY A 66 11.30 1.40 -22.92
C GLY A 66 10.61 0.04 -23.02
N SER A 67 10.96 -0.95 -22.19
CA SER A 67 10.28 -2.26 -22.15
C SER A 67 8.80 -2.14 -21.76
N GLU A 68 8.44 -1.10 -20.99
CA GLU A 68 7.06 -0.81 -20.60
C GLU A 68 6.18 -0.40 -21.79
N ARG A 69 6.78 0.03 -22.92
CA ARG A 69 6.02 0.49 -24.10
C ARG A 69 5.31 -0.65 -24.84
N SER A 70 5.75 -1.89 -24.67
CA SER A 70 5.07 -3.05 -25.23
C SER A 70 3.92 -3.55 -24.35
N LEU A 71 3.77 -3.01 -23.13
CA LEU A 71 2.71 -3.39 -22.21
C LEU A 71 1.43 -2.60 -22.47
N THR A 72 0.28 -3.25 -22.28
CA THR A 72 -1.03 -2.58 -22.26
C THR A 72 -1.16 -1.67 -21.04
N GLY A 73 -2.17 -0.79 -21.01
CA GLY A 73 -2.43 0.08 -19.85
C GLY A 73 -2.60 -0.72 -18.54
N THR A 74 -3.36 -1.82 -18.57
CA THR A 74 -3.53 -2.71 -17.41
C THR A 74 -2.20 -3.31 -16.97
N GLN A 75 -1.40 -3.81 -17.91
CA GLN A 75 -0.09 -4.41 -17.64
C GLN A 75 0.90 -3.39 -17.07
N GLN A 76 0.87 -2.13 -17.52
CA GLN A 76 1.67 -1.06 -16.92
C GLN A 76 1.26 -0.78 -15.47
N VAL A 77 -0.04 -0.77 -15.16
CA VAL A 77 -0.50 -0.61 -13.78
C VAL A 77 -0.06 -1.80 -12.91
N ILE A 78 -0.17 -3.05 -13.41
CA ILE A 78 0.33 -4.25 -12.73
C ILE A 78 1.84 -4.14 -12.44
N LEU A 79 2.63 -3.73 -13.44
CA LEU A 79 4.06 -3.49 -13.28
C LEU A 79 4.33 -2.48 -12.16
N HIS A 80 3.67 -1.32 -12.19
CA HIS A 80 3.86 -0.31 -11.15
C HIS A 80 3.39 -0.77 -9.76
N CYS A 81 2.34 -1.61 -9.67
CA CYS A 81 1.95 -2.26 -8.42
C CYS A 81 3.06 -3.16 -7.88
N LEU A 82 3.64 -4.03 -8.71
CA LEU A 82 4.74 -4.91 -8.28
C LEU A 82 5.96 -4.10 -7.80
N TYR A 83 6.37 -3.08 -8.55
CA TYR A 83 7.53 -2.25 -8.19
C TYR A 83 7.25 -1.27 -7.03
N SER A 84 5.99 -1.05 -6.63
CA SER A 84 5.69 -0.38 -5.35
C SER A 84 6.14 -1.21 -4.12
N ARG A 85 6.50 -2.49 -4.33
CA ARG A 85 7.07 -3.40 -3.33
C ARG A 85 8.59 -3.56 -3.43
N HIS A 86 9.26 -2.83 -4.33
CA HIS A 86 10.70 -2.95 -4.57
C HIS A 86 11.58 -2.69 -3.32
N HIS A 87 12.79 -3.25 -3.28
CA HIS A 87 13.72 -3.10 -2.17
C HIS A 87 14.37 -1.70 -2.05
N ASP A 88 14.34 -0.92 -3.13
CA ASP A 88 14.78 0.48 -3.16
C ASP A 88 13.60 1.44 -2.89
N GLY A 89 13.81 2.43 -1.99
CA GLY A 89 12.82 3.44 -1.65
C GLY A 89 12.46 4.40 -2.80
N HIS A 90 13.43 4.78 -3.64
CA HIS A 90 13.23 5.68 -4.77
C HIS A 90 12.41 5.02 -5.88
N VAL A 91 12.71 3.76 -6.19
CA VAL A 91 11.93 2.96 -7.15
C VAL A 91 10.49 2.83 -6.68
N ARG A 92 10.29 2.44 -5.41
CA ARG A 92 8.93 2.33 -4.85
C ARG A 92 8.16 3.63 -4.95
N GLN A 93 8.77 4.76 -4.61
CA GLN A 93 8.11 6.05 -4.67
C GLN A 93 7.67 6.38 -6.11
N ARG A 94 8.57 6.27 -7.09
CA ARG A 94 8.25 6.57 -8.50
C ARG A 94 7.12 5.68 -9.03
N HIS A 95 7.12 4.39 -8.71
CA HIS A 95 6.05 3.49 -9.16
C HIS A 95 4.74 3.72 -8.39
N LEU A 96 4.82 4.10 -7.10
CA LEU A 96 3.65 4.46 -6.31
C LEU A 96 2.93 5.70 -6.89
N GLU A 97 3.67 6.72 -7.30
CA GLU A 97 3.14 7.92 -7.97
C GLU A 97 2.33 7.56 -9.24
N ARG A 98 2.74 6.51 -9.97
CA ARG A 98 2.03 6.06 -11.18
C ARG A 98 0.74 5.32 -10.87
N VAL A 99 0.70 4.48 -9.83
CA VAL A 99 -0.51 3.70 -9.50
C VAL A 99 -1.59 4.51 -8.80
N LEU A 100 -1.25 5.65 -8.18
CA LEU A 100 -2.20 6.51 -7.47
C LEU A 100 -3.30 7.08 -8.39
N ALA A 101 -3.04 7.18 -9.70
CA ALA A 101 -4.03 7.59 -10.69
C ALA A 101 -5.04 6.49 -11.06
N SER A 102 -4.76 5.22 -10.72
CA SER A 102 -5.61 4.10 -11.10
C SER A 102 -6.92 4.06 -10.31
N SER A 103 -8.00 3.74 -11.01
CA SER A 103 -9.32 3.53 -10.42
C SER A 103 -9.59 2.08 -10.01
N GLU A 104 -8.65 1.18 -10.29
CA GLU A 104 -8.80 -0.25 -10.14
C GLU A 104 -8.76 -0.70 -8.67
N PRO A 105 -9.73 -1.51 -8.19
CA PRO A 105 -9.77 -1.96 -6.80
C PRO A 105 -8.55 -2.77 -6.35
N TRP A 106 -7.95 -3.56 -7.25
CA TRP A 106 -6.77 -4.39 -6.95
C TRP A 106 -5.49 -3.58 -6.75
N VAL A 107 -5.49 -2.27 -7.05
CA VAL A 107 -4.37 -1.37 -6.77
C VAL A 107 -4.31 -0.96 -5.30
N VAL A 108 -5.45 -0.92 -4.60
CA VAL A 108 -5.55 -0.45 -3.21
C VAL A 108 -4.53 -1.08 -2.25
N PRO A 109 -4.34 -2.42 -2.20
CA PRO A 109 -3.35 -3.01 -1.29
C PRO A 109 -1.92 -2.54 -1.59
N PHE A 110 -1.58 -2.29 -2.87
CA PHE A 110 -0.27 -1.79 -3.28
C PHE A 110 -0.02 -0.32 -2.94
N VAL A 111 -1.07 0.44 -2.64
CA VAL A 111 -1.00 1.82 -2.15
C VAL A 111 -1.01 1.86 -0.62
N MET A 112 -1.88 1.08 0.02
CA MET A 112 -2.03 1.09 1.47
C MET A 112 -0.87 0.41 2.21
N GLN A 113 -0.30 -0.66 1.66
CA GLN A 113 0.80 -1.37 2.32
C GLN A 113 2.03 -0.46 2.55
N PRO A 114 2.51 0.33 1.56
CA PRO A 114 3.56 1.32 1.79
C PRO A 114 3.26 2.37 2.87
N ALA A 115 1.98 2.70 3.12
CA ALA A 115 1.62 3.64 4.19
C ALA A 115 2.00 3.10 5.59
N GLY A 116 2.04 1.79 5.76
CA GLY A 116 2.45 1.13 6.99
C GLY A 116 3.95 0.94 7.12
N GLU A 117 4.78 1.64 6.35
CA GLU A 117 6.24 1.51 6.34
C GLU A 117 6.93 2.77 6.86
N TYR A 118 8.25 2.69 7.11
CA TYR A 118 9.00 3.72 7.83
C TYR A 118 9.46 4.90 6.96
N VAL A 119 8.93 5.08 5.75
CA VAL A 119 9.40 6.11 4.80
C VAL A 119 8.44 7.29 4.76
N LEU A 120 8.89 8.44 5.26
CA LEU A 120 8.08 9.66 5.36
C LEU A 120 7.65 10.21 4.00
N GLU A 121 8.50 10.11 2.99
CA GLU A 121 8.25 10.58 1.62
C GLU A 121 7.09 9.81 0.97
N ILE A 122 7.01 8.50 1.23
CA ILE A 122 5.91 7.65 0.79
C ILE A 122 4.57 8.11 1.40
N LEU A 123 4.55 8.49 2.68
CA LEU A 123 3.34 9.01 3.31
C LEU A 123 2.84 10.29 2.63
N HIS A 124 3.74 11.19 2.26
CA HIS A 124 3.39 12.40 1.53
C HIS A 124 2.87 12.10 0.13
N VAL A 125 3.52 11.20 -0.61
CA VAL A 125 3.06 10.76 -1.94
C VAL A 125 1.65 10.20 -1.89
N ILE A 126 1.36 9.33 -0.92
CA ILE A 126 0.01 8.76 -0.75
C ILE A 126 -0.99 9.86 -0.38
N ALA A 127 -0.67 10.73 0.58
CA ALA A 127 -1.56 11.79 1.00
C ALA A 127 -1.90 12.76 -0.14
N SER A 128 -0.92 13.12 -0.97
CA SER A 128 -1.13 13.97 -2.14
C SER A 128 -1.91 13.28 -3.25
N GLY A 129 -1.62 12.01 -3.55
CA GLY A 129 -2.35 11.25 -4.58
C GLY A 129 -3.78 10.88 -4.18
N LEU A 130 -4.04 10.76 -2.87
CA LEU A 130 -5.36 10.45 -2.31
C LEU A 130 -6.05 11.68 -1.69
N ALA A 131 -5.97 12.83 -2.38
CA ALA A 131 -6.51 14.10 -1.89
C ALA A 131 -8.02 14.08 -1.59
N GLU A 132 -8.79 13.20 -2.24
CA GLU A 132 -10.24 13.08 -2.05
C GLU A 132 -10.63 11.94 -1.10
N LEU A 133 -9.66 11.29 -0.44
CA LEU A 133 -9.89 10.10 0.41
C LEU A 133 -10.91 10.35 1.52
N ALA A 134 -10.86 11.52 2.15
CA ALA A 134 -11.79 11.91 3.21
C ALA A 134 -13.06 12.61 2.71
N VAL A 135 -13.20 12.86 1.41
CA VAL A 135 -14.36 13.54 0.83
C VAL A 135 -15.51 12.53 0.72
N PRO A 136 -16.63 12.73 1.43
CA PRO A 136 -17.75 11.78 1.42
C PRO A 136 -18.27 11.55 0.00
N GLY A 137 -18.37 10.28 -0.42
CA GLY A 137 -18.88 9.94 -1.74
C GLY A 137 -17.91 10.21 -2.90
N SER A 138 -16.64 10.57 -2.66
CA SER A 138 -15.64 10.54 -3.72
C SER A 138 -15.34 9.10 -4.18
N ALA A 139 -14.76 8.94 -5.37
CA ALA A 139 -14.34 7.63 -5.85
C ALA A 139 -13.27 7.00 -4.94
N GLN A 140 -12.34 7.81 -4.43
CA GLN A 140 -11.29 7.37 -3.50
C GLN A 140 -11.89 6.93 -2.16
N CYS A 141 -12.76 7.75 -1.58
CA CYS A 141 -13.46 7.45 -0.33
C CYS A 141 -14.20 6.10 -0.41
N ARG A 142 -14.99 5.88 -1.47
CA ARG A 142 -15.68 4.60 -1.68
C ARG A 142 -14.72 3.42 -1.80
N ARG A 143 -13.69 3.54 -2.64
CA ARG A 143 -12.78 2.43 -2.97
C ARG A 143 -11.95 1.99 -1.75
N TYR A 144 -11.33 2.94 -1.07
CA TYR A 144 -10.49 2.66 0.09
C TYR A 144 -11.33 2.30 1.31
N GLY A 145 -12.50 2.92 1.49
CA GLY A 145 -13.43 2.57 2.55
C GLY A 145 -13.96 1.14 2.43
N GLU A 146 -14.35 0.73 1.23
CA GLU A 146 -14.77 -0.66 0.93
C GLU A 146 -13.66 -1.66 1.20
N PHE A 147 -12.43 -1.38 0.76
CA PHE A 147 -11.28 -2.25 0.99
C PHE A 147 -10.95 -2.40 2.49
N ILE A 148 -10.98 -1.30 3.26
CA ILE A 148 -10.74 -1.32 4.71
C ILE A 148 -11.83 -2.13 5.42
N ALA A 149 -13.09 -1.94 5.03
CA ALA A 149 -14.22 -2.66 5.62
C ALA A 149 -14.10 -4.18 5.46
N ARG A 150 -13.59 -4.64 4.32
CA ARG A 150 -13.32 -6.07 4.06
C ARG A 150 -12.05 -6.58 4.75
N ASN A 151 -11.09 -5.70 5.02
CA ASN A 151 -9.79 -6.08 5.56
C ASN A 151 -9.44 -5.36 6.89
N PRO A 152 -10.27 -5.47 7.94
CA PRO A 152 -10.10 -4.69 9.16
C PRO A 152 -8.79 -5.01 9.90
N ALA A 153 -8.38 -6.28 9.90
CA ALA A 153 -7.14 -6.72 10.55
C ALA A 153 -5.89 -6.17 9.85
N PHE A 154 -5.92 -6.06 8.52
CA PHE A 154 -4.86 -5.44 7.74
C PHE A 154 -4.71 -3.97 8.10
N PHE A 155 -5.81 -3.22 8.08
CA PHE A 155 -5.77 -1.79 8.38
C PHE A 155 -5.35 -1.51 9.83
N ALA A 156 -5.85 -2.29 10.80
CA ALA A 156 -5.41 -2.18 12.20
C ALA A 156 -3.91 -2.47 12.36
N ARG A 157 -3.35 -3.40 11.59
CA ARG A 157 -1.90 -3.65 11.55
C ARG A 157 -1.14 -2.46 10.96
N THR A 158 -1.64 -1.88 9.87
CA THR A 158 -1.07 -0.67 9.27
C THR A 158 -1.04 0.48 10.28
N GLU A 159 -2.12 0.74 11.00
CA GLU A 159 -2.18 1.76 12.06
C GLU A 159 -1.07 1.56 13.11
N ARG A 160 -0.91 0.34 13.61
CA ARG A 160 0.11 0.01 14.63
C ARG A 160 1.53 0.20 14.09
N ARG A 161 1.79 -0.15 12.83
CA ARG A 161 3.11 0.04 12.21
C ARG A 161 3.45 1.52 12.05
N VAL A 162 2.50 2.34 11.60
CA VAL A 162 2.69 3.80 11.49
C VAL A 162 3.06 4.40 12.85
N VAL A 163 2.38 3.99 13.94
CA VAL A 163 2.70 4.44 15.30
C VAL A 163 4.09 3.96 15.75
N SER A 164 4.42 2.69 15.49
CA SER A 164 5.73 2.13 15.84
C SER A 164 6.86 2.87 15.14
N TYR A 165 6.76 3.07 13.82
CA TYR A 165 7.78 3.77 13.04
C TYR A 165 7.87 5.25 13.38
N TRP A 166 6.75 5.93 13.62
CA TRP A 166 6.76 7.27 14.17
C TRP A 166 7.55 7.32 15.49
N SER A 167 7.22 6.43 16.43
CA SER A 167 7.84 6.38 17.76
C SER A 167 9.36 6.20 17.70
N VAL A 168 9.84 5.34 16.81
CA VAL A 168 11.27 4.98 16.70
C VAL A 168 12.05 5.99 15.87
N TYR A 169 11.54 6.39 14.71
CA TYR A 169 12.33 7.12 13.72
C TYR A 169 12.02 8.61 13.63
N TYR A 170 10.82 9.03 14.04
CA TYR A 170 10.31 10.37 13.73
C TYR A 170 9.82 11.17 14.95
N ARG A 171 9.74 10.58 16.14
CA ARG A 171 9.30 11.27 17.36
C ARG A 171 10.15 12.50 17.69
N TRP A 172 11.44 12.47 17.38
CA TRP A 172 12.33 13.64 17.57
C TRP A 172 11.91 14.85 16.72
N LYS A 173 11.34 14.62 15.52
CA LYS A 173 10.86 15.66 14.61
C LYS A 173 9.38 15.99 14.80
N TYR A 174 8.59 14.99 15.19
CA TYR A 174 7.16 15.08 15.45
C TYR A 174 6.87 14.58 16.88
N PRO A 175 7.07 15.42 17.92
CA PRO A 175 6.98 14.96 19.31
C PRO A 175 5.61 14.41 19.72
N VAL A 176 4.55 14.84 19.02
CA VAL A 176 3.17 14.40 19.23
C VAL A 176 2.72 13.65 17.98
N PHE A 177 2.07 12.49 18.14
CA PHE A 177 1.64 11.67 16.99
C PHE A 177 0.75 12.46 16.03
N GLY A 178 -0.12 13.33 16.56
CA GLY A 178 -0.97 14.21 15.76
C GLY A 178 -0.25 15.15 14.80
N THR A 179 1.04 15.46 15.02
CA THR A 179 1.82 16.30 14.10
C THR A 179 2.54 15.48 13.03
N TYR A 180 2.59 14.15 13.16
CA TYR A 180 3.19 13.26 12.17
C TYR A 180 2.27 13.09 10.95
N PRO A 181 2.76 13.20 9.70
CA PRO A 181 1.93 13.07 8.50
C PRO A 181 1.12 11.77 8.42
N GLY A 182 1.65 10.67 8.99
CA GLY A 182 0.94 9.41 9.09
C GLY A 182 -0.35 9.48 9.91
N CYS A 183 -0.47 10.39 10.88
CA CYS A 183 -1.72 10.55 11.65
C CYS A 183 -2.85 11.06 10.76
N ALA A 184 -2.61 12.14 9.99
CA ALA A 184 -3.60 12.71 9.09
C ALA A 184 -4.03 11.71 8.00
N LEU A 185 -3.06 10.96 7.44
CA LEU A 185 -3.36 9.92 6.45
C LEU A 185 -4.24 8.80 7.03
N LEU A 186 -3.94 8.32 8.25
CA LEU A 186 -4.77 7.30 8.91
C LEU A 186 -6.15 7.83 9.30
N ASP A 187 -6.27 9.11 9.65
CA ASP A 187 -7.56 9.76 9.87
C ASP A 187 -8.41 9.78 8.60
N ALA A 188 -7.81 10.10 7.44
CA ALA A 188 -8.49 10.06 6.15
C ALA A 188 -8.96 8.63 5.79
N PHE A 189 -8.12 7.61 5.99
CA PHE A 189 -8.52 6.21 5.78
C PHE A 189 -9.67 5.78 6.71
N ARG A 190 -9.60 6.14 8.00
CA ARG A 190 -10.70 5.87 8.95
C ARG A 190 -11.99 6.57 8.56
N SER A 191 -11.91 7.80 8.05
CA SER A 191 -13.07 8.53 7.54
C SER A 191 -13.71 7.78 6.36
N ALA A 192 -12.90 7.38 5.37
CA ALA A 192 -13.36 6.59 4.22
C ALA A 192 -14.07 5.29 4.65
N ALA A 193 -13.46 4.55 5.58
CA ALA A 193 -14.05 3.33 6.13
C ALA A 193 -15.36 3.60 6.87
N SER A 194 -15.42 4.66 7.68
CA SER A 194 -16.63 5.04 8.42
C SER A 194 -17.78 5.43 7.50
N HIS A 195 -17.48 6.14 6.41
CA HIS A 195 -18.46 6.49 5.39
C HIS A 195 -18.98 5.25 4.66
N HIS A 196 -18.13 4.27 4.40
CA HIS A 196 -18.54 3.03 3.75
C HIS A 196 -19.43 2.17 4.65
N THR A 197 -19.10 2.04 5.95
CA THR A 197 -19.86 1.19 6.88
C THR A 197 -21.07 1.88 7.51
N GLY A 198 -21.15 3.21 7.44
CA GLY A 198 -22.15 4.01 8.15
C GLY A 198 -21.94 4.06 9.67
N THR A 199 -20.78 3.61 10.16
CA THR A 199 -20.44 3.54 11.58
C THR A 199 -19.05 4.09 11.82
N ARG A 200 -18.78 4.61 13.03
CA ARG A 200 -17.45 5.12 13.36
C ARG A 200 -16.43 3.99 13.36
N TRP A 201 -15.39 4.09 12.52
CA TRP A 201 -14.31 3.13 12.47
C TRP A 201 -13.43 3.19 13.74
N PRO A 202 -12.99 2.06 14.31
CA PRO A 202 -12.13 2.03 15.49
C PRO A 202 -10.78 2.74 15.25
N ARG A 203 -10.22 3.32 16.31
CA ARG A 203 -8.90 3.97 16.28
C ARG A 203 -7.88 3.09 17.00
N ASN A 204 -6.84 2.64 16.29
CA ASN A 204 -5.72 1.88 16.89
C ASN A 204 -4.44 2.73 17.03
N THR A 205 -4.57 4.05 17.10
CA THR A 205 -3.46 5.00 17.23
C THR A 205 -3.66 5.91 18.45
N PRO A 206 -2.61 6.56 18.97
CA PRO A 206 -2.76 7.65 19.94
C PRO A 206 -3.73 8.73 19.44
N SER A 207 -4.28 9.50 20.38
CA SER A 207 -5.07 10.69 20.06
C SER A 207 -4.25 11.68 19.24
N SER A 208 -4.91 12.36 18.28
CA SER A 208 -4.32 13.44 17.51
C SER A 208 -4.15 14.72 18.33
N LEU A 209 -4.86 14.85 19.45
CA LEU A 209 -4.72 15.95 20.38
C LEU A 209 -3.54 15.66 21.32
N ALA A 210 -2.60 16.60 21.42
CA ALA A 210 -1.67 16.64 22.55
C ALA A 210 -2.50 16.59 23.82
N GLY A 211 -2.18 15.70 24.76
CA GLY A 211 -2.96 15.49 25.96
C GLY A 211 -3.40 16.81 26.56
N GLY A 212 -4.72 17.01 26.66
CA GLY A 212 -5.26 17.97 27.60
C GLY A 212 -4.66 17.61 28.95
N VAL A 213 -4.13 18.62 29.63
CA VAL A 213 -3.67 18.52 31.01
C VAL A 213 -4.85 17.97 31.81
N ASP A 214 -4.80 16.69 32.17
CA ASP A 214 -5.64 16.19 33.26
C ASP A 214 -5.07 16.84 34.52
N GLY A 215 -5.76 17.89 34.95
CA GLY A 215 -5.47 18.62 36.17
C GLY A 215 -5.58 17.67 37.36
N PHE A 216 -4.44 17.35 37.95
CA PHE A 216 -4.36 17.13 39.38
C PHE A 216 -4.29 18.51 40.04
N VAL A 217 -5.42 18.98 40.60
CA VAL A 217 -5.67 19.34 42.01
C VAL A 217 -7.16 19.65 42.13
#